data_AF-A0A355FAE3-F1
#
_entry.id   AF-A0A355FAE3-F1
#
_cell.length_a   1.000
_cell.length_b   1.000
_cell.length_c   1.000
_cell.angle_alpha   90.00
_cell.angle_beta   90.00
_cell.angle_gamma   90.00
#
_symmetry.space_group_name_H-M   'P 1'
#
loop_
_entity.id
_entity.type
_entity.pdbx_description
1 polymer ?
#
loop_
_entity_poly.entity_id
_entity_poly.type
_entity_poly.pdbx_seq_one_letter_code
_entity_poly.pdbx_strand_id
1 'polypeptide(L)'
;MLSDSPQNPLYERYASAEMARLFSARHRFATWRRLWIALAESQRELGLPITAEQIAALRQVAGDTDLDRVAELERRTRHDVVA
;
A
#
# COMPACT_ATOMS: atom_id res chain seq x y z
N MET A 1 27.72 -9.70 3.33
CA MET A 1 27.98 -9.21 4.71
C MET A 1 26.80 -9.66 5.54
N LEU A 2 27.04 -10.38 6.63
CA LEU A 2 25.97 -10.78 7.56
C LEU A 2 25.52 -9.54 8.32
N SER A 3 24.21 -9.26 8.30
CA SER A 3 23.57 -8.18 9.05
C SER A 3 23.48 -8.56 10.53
N ASP A 4 23.67 -7.61 11.44
CA ASP A 4 23.44 -7.82 12.89
C ASP A 4 21.94 -7.84 13.23
N SER A 5 21.09 -7.38 12.31
CA SER A 5 19.63 -7.44 12.45
C SER A 5 19.07 -8.83 12.11
N PRO A 6 18.03 -9.30 12.82
CA PRO A 6 17.37 -10.56 12.53
C PRO A 6 16.98 -10.69 11.05
N GLN A 7 17.40 -11.80 10.46
CA GLN A 7 17.14 -12.14 9.07
C GLN A 7 16.03 -13.19 9.00
N ASN A 8 15.17 -13.09 7.98
CA ASN A 8 14.16 -14.11 7.73
C ASN A 8 14.60 -14.97 6.53
N PRO A 9 15.04 -16.22 6.75
CA PRO A 9 15.57 -17.05 5.67
C PRO A 9 14.52 -17.40 4.62
N LEU A 10 13.21 -17.29 4.94
CA LEU A 10 12.16 -17.41 3.93
C LEU A 10 12.32 -16.34 2.85
N TYR A 11 12.55 -15.08 3.20
CA TYR A 11 12.67 -14.00 2.23
C TYR A 11 14.05 -13.93 1.58
N GLU A 12 15.11 -14.37 2.28
CA GLU A 12 16.49 -14.20 1.82
C GLU A 12 17.07 -15.40 1.08
N ARG A 13 16.55 -16.61 1.33
CA ARG A 13 17.15 -17.85 0.82
C ARG A 13 16.19 -18.80 0.14
N TYR A 14 14.96 -18.93 0.65
CA TYR A 14 14.07 -20.01 0.25
C TYR A 14 12.96 -19.59 -0.72
N ALA A 15 12.34 -18.43 -0.53
CA ALA A 15 11.27 -17.95 -1.41
C ALA A 15 11.84 -17.37 -2.70
N SER A 16 11.06 -17.48 -3.79
CA SER A 16 11.35 -16.74 -5.00
C SER A 16 11.16 -15.23 -4.78
N ALA A 17 11.83 -14.41 -5.59
CA ALA A 17 11.72 -12.96 -5.51
C ALA A 17 10.28 -12.49 -5.73
N GLU A 18 9.54 -13.15 -6.64
CA GLU A 18 8.14 -12.85 -6.93
C GLU A 18 7.26 -13.11 -5.70
N MET A 19 7.45 -14.26 -5.04
CA MET A 19 6.69 -14.63 -3.85
C MET A 19 6.98 -13.67 -2.70
N ALA A 20 8.26 -13.37 -2.43
CA ALA A 20 8.65 -12.41 -1.39
C ALA A 20 8.03 -11.02 -1.64
N ARG A 21 7.99 -10.58 -2.91
CA ARG A 21 7.39 -9.29 -3.28
C ARG A 21 5.90 -9.21 -2.95
N LEU A 22 5.13 -10.29 -3.11
CA LEU A 22 3.70 -10.31 -2.79
C LEU A 22 3.43 -9.99 -1.31
N PHE A 23 4.33 -10.38 -0.41
CA PHE A 23 4.20 -10.12 1.03
C PHE A 23 4.94 -8.84 1.48
N SER A 24 5.50 -8.07 0.56
CA SER A 24 6.18 -6.81 0.89
C SER A 24 5.19 -5.71 1.30
N ALA A 25 5.61 -4.82 2.19
CA ALA A 25 4.82 -3.65 2.58
C ALA A 25 4.40 -2.81 1.38
N ARG A 26 5.31 -2.60 0.41
CA ARG A 26 5.02 -1.88 -0.83
C ARG A 26 3.89 -2.52 -1.62
N HIS A 27 3.88 -3.85 -1.75
CA HIS A 27 2.80 -4.55 -2.45
C HIS A 27 1.47 -4.46 -1.68
N ARG A 28 1.50 -4.59 -0.35
CA ARG A 28 0.31 -4.44 0.51
C ARG A 28 -0.33 -3.05 0.34
N PHE A 29 0.43 -1.98 0.53
CA PHE A 29 -0.11 -0.62 0.45
C PHE A 29 -0.55 -0.24 -0.98
N ALA A 30 0.19 -0.65 -2.00
CA ALA A 30 -0.25 -0.47 -3.40
C ALA A 30 -1.57 -1.20 -3.67
N THR A 31 -1.76 -2.39 -3.11
CA THR A 31 -3.02 -3.15 -3.21
C THR A 31 -4.16 -2.45 -2.49
N TRP A 32 -3.94 -1.90 -1.29
CA TRP A 32 -4.94 -1.10 -0.58
C TRP A 32 -5.40 0.13 -1.37
N ARG A 33 -4.45 0.86 -1.99
CA ARG A 33 -4.81 2.00 -2.86
C ARG A 33 -5.68 1.57 -4.04
N ARG A 34 -5.41 0.42 -4.66
CA ARG A 34 -6.27 -0.14 -5.73
C ARG A 34 -7.68 -0.44 -5.23
N LEU A 35 -7.80 -0.99 -4.02
CA LEU A 35 -9.10 -1.24 -3.40
C LEU A 35 -9.87 0.06 -3.11
N TRP A 36 -9.20 1.10 -2.61
CA TRP A 36 -9.86 2.40 -2.39
C TRP A 36 -10.27 3.09 -3.69
N ILE A 37 -9.49 2.94 -4.76
CA ILE A 37 -9.88 3.43 -6.09
C ILE A 37 -11.13 2.69 -6.58
N ALA A 38 -11.14 1.35 -6.50
CA ALA A 38 -12.30 0.56 -6.87
C ALA A 38 -13.53 0.94 -6.03
N LEU A 39 -13.35 1.17 -4.73
CA LEU A 39 -14.40 1.65 -3.85
C LEU A 39 -14.95 3.01 -4.29
N ALA A 40 -14.08 3.98 -4.58
CA ALA A 40 -14.48 5.31 -5.03
C ALA A 40 -15.22 5.27 -6.38
N GLU A 41 -14.79 4.40 -7.29
CA GLU A 41 -15.45 4.13 -8.58
C GLU A 41 -16.86 3.59 -8.36
N SER A 42 -17.01 2.53 -7.56
CA SER A 42 -18.33 1.96 -7.25
C SER A 42 -19.24 2.93 -6.51
N GLN A 43 -18.70 3.72 -5.57
CA GLN A 43 -19.46 4.74 -4.86
C GLN A 43 -19.97 5.82 -5.82
N ARG A 44 -19.14 6.26 -6.78
CA ARG A 44 -19.56 7.20 -7.84
C ARG A 44 -20.67 6.61 -8.71
N GLU A 45 -20.54 5.36 -9.14
CA GLU A 45 -21.58 4.67 -9.93
C GLU A 45 -22.92 4.59 -9.20
N LEU A 46 -22.88 4.48 -7.86
CA LEU A 46 -24.06 4.50 -6.99
C LEU A 46 -24.61 5.91 -6.69
N GLY A 47 -24.02 6.96 -7.27
CA GLY A 47 -24.50 8.34 -7.16
C GLY A 47 -23.96 9.13 -5.98
N LEU A 48 -22.92 8.63 -5.26
CA LEU A 48 -22.22 9.45 -4.28
C LEU A 48 -21.44 10.59 -4.96
N PRO A 49 -21.25 11.74 -4.28
CA PRO A 49 -20.63 12.93 -4.86
C PRO A 49 -19.11 12.79 -4.98
N ILE A 50 -18.65 11.88 -5.85
CA ILE A 50 -17.25 11.63 -6.17
C ILE A 50 -17.03 12.02 -7.62
N THR A 51 -16.10 12.94 -7.85
CA THR A 51 -15.78 13.48 -9.17
C THR A 51 -14.84 12.54 -9.95
N ALA A 52 -14.87 12.63 -11.28
CA ALA A 52 -13.95 11.87 -12.12
C ALA A 52 -12.49 12.29 -11.87
N GLU A 53 -12.29 13.57 -11.57
CA GLU A 53 -11.02 14.21 -11.29
C GLU A 53 -10.39 13.66 -9.99
N GLN A 54 -11.19 13.45 -8.94
CA GLN A 54 -10.73 12.82 -7.70
C GLN A 54 -10.23 11.38 -7.94
N ILE A 55 -10.98 10.58 -8.71
CA ILE A 55 -10.57 9.21 -9.05
C ILE A 55 -9.30 9.22 -9.91
N ALA A 56 -9.20 10.14 -10.88
CA ALA A 56 -8.01 10.29 -11.70
C ALA A 56 -6.78 10.65 -10.87
N ALA A 57 -6.92 11.57 -9.91
CA ALA A 57 -5.85 11.93 -8.98
C ALA A 57 -5.39 10.73 -8.13
N LEU A 58 -6.32 9.92 -7.62
CA LEU A 58 -5.99 8.69 -6.88
C LEU A 58 -5.21 7.70 -7.74
N ARG A 59 -5.61 7.51 -9.00
CA ARG A 59 -4.94 6.60 -9.95
C ARG A 59 -3.51 7.04 -10.27
N GLN A 60 -3.26 8.34 -10.39
CA GLN A 60 -1.92 8.88 -10.67
C GLN A 60 -0.89 8.51 -9.59
N VAL A 61 -1.31 8.49 -8.33
CA VAL A 61 -0.42 8.22 -7.19
C VAL A 61 -0.51 6.79 -6.67
N ALA A 62 -1.36 5.92 -7.24
CA ALA A 62 -1.64 4.58 -6.71
C ALA A 62 -0.40 3.68 -6.54
N GLY A 63 0.61 3.86 -7.40
CA GLY A 63 1.86 3.08 -7.39
C GLY A 63 2.95 3.64 -6.48
N ASP A 64 2.84 4.89 -6.04
CA ASP A 64 3.89 5.61 -5.32
C ASP A 64 3.48 5.85 -3.86
N THR A 65 3.90 4.92 -2.99
CA THR A 65 3.66 5.01 -1.54
C THR A 65 4.95 5.40 -0.83
N ASP A 66 4.91 6.56 -0.19
CA ASP A 66 5.92 7.03 0.75
C ASP A 66 5.78 6.26 2.07
N LEU A 67 6.62 5.23 2.25
CA LEU A 67 6.59 4.37 3.43
C LEU A 67 7.09 5.08 4.69
N ASP A 68 7.95 6.09 4.55
CA ASP A 68 8.46 6.85 5.69
C ASP A 68 7.34 7.73 6.25
N ARG A 69 6.55 8.35 5.35
CA ARG A 69 5.37 9.11 5.75
C ARG A 69 4.29 8.23 6.38
N VAL A 70 4.04 7.04 5.83
CA VAL A 70 3.12 6.07 6.45
C VAL A 70 3.57 5.72 7.86
N ALA A 71 4.87 5.41 8.06
CA ALA A 71 5.39 5.08 9.38
C ALA A 71 5.29 6.26 10.37
N GLU A 72 5.46 7.51 9.91
CA GLU A 72 5.25 8.70 10.73
C GLU A 72 3.78 8.86 11.15
N LEU A 73 2.86 8.69 10.21
CA LEU A 73 1.43 8.80 10.47
C LEU A 73 0.95 7.68 11.39
N GLU A 74 1.40 6.44 11.18
CA GLU A 74 1.06 5.29 12.02
C GLU A 74 1.51 5.49 13.47
N ARG A 75 2.69 6.07 13.71
CA ARG A 75 3.13 6.42 15.06
C ARG A 75 2.20 7.44 15.74
N ARG A 76 1.62 8.36 14.97
CA ARG A 76 0.72 9.41 15.48
C ARG A 76 -0.71 8.90 15.68
N THR A 77 -1.25 8.16 14.71
CA THR A 77 -2.62 7.64 14.70
C THR A 77 -2.76 6.36 15.52
N ARG A 78 -1.65 5.62 15.70
CA ARG A 78 -1.61 4.25 16.23
C ARG A 78 -2.50 3.29 15.43
N HIS A 79 -2.70 3.59 14.15
CA HIS A 79 -3.57 2.83 13.26
C HIS A 79 -3.04 2.87 11.83
N ASP A 80 -2.65 1.69 11.33
CA ASP A 80 -1.99 1.46 10.04
C ASP A 80 -2.86 1.76 8.81
N VAL A 81 -4.16 1.42 8.84
CA VAL A 81 -5.09 1.74 7.74
C VAL A 81 -5.36 3.25 7.62
N VAL A 82 -5.28 3.97 8.74
CA VAL A 82 -5.52 5.43 8.79
C VAL A 82 -4.26 6.23 8.44
N ALA A 83 -3.09 5.60 8.56
CA ALA A 83 -1.78 6.19 8.29
C ALA A 83 -1.49 6.35 6.79
#